data_AF-A0A8T4F8E6-F1
#
_entry.id   AF-A0A8T4F8E6-F1
#
_cell.length_a   1.000
_cell.length_b   1.000
_cell.length_c   1.000
_cell.angle_alpha   90.00
_cell.angle_beta   90.00
_cell.angle_gamma   90.00
#
_symmetry.space_group_name_H-M   'P 1'
#
loop_
_entity.id
_entity.type
_entity.pdbx_description
1 polymer ?
#
loop_
_entity_poly.entity_id
_entity_poly.type
_entity_poly.pdbx_seq_one_letter_code
_entity_poly.pdbx_strand_id
1 'polypeptide(L)'
;MTPESLPLAVKGAVLRFWRELPRCLVAGLIMVGTAVPLAVALATAAPYAIVAGATVPPALALTGLARFAAAVARGDGPDLALLRRIDPVLALLIAGGASVIGFGVAGAVIGAGLLLLAPYALAYGAIRGRRGLAALRGAAILVAYRPSWALTLAALGCLGGFAVAASAGVLAPALPPLLLTIAATQTGGLLDEIDALQGRGWPARR
;
A
#
# COMPACT_ATOMS: atom_id res chain seq x y z
N MET A 1 15.44 -14.82 -2.40
CA MET A 1 15.44 -14.06 -3.69
C MET A 1 16.81 -13.41 -3.95
N THR A 2 17.44 -13.64 -5.11
CA THR A 2 18.66 -12.94 -5.57
C THR A 2 18.31 -11.56 -6.16
N PRO A 3 19.24 -10.59 -6.23
CA PRO A 3 18.99 -9.27 -6.82
C PRO A 3 18.47 -9.32 -8.28
N GLU A 4 18.67 -10.43 -8.99
CA GLU A 4 18.14 -10.64 -10.36
C GLU A 4 16.63 -10.96 -10.40
N SER A 5 16.03 -11.36 -9.28
CA SER A 5 14.58 -11.66 -9.20
C SER A 5 13.69 -10.41 -9.04
N LEU A 6 14.30 -9.27 -8.71
CA LEU A 6 13.68 -7.94 -8.59
C LEU A 6 12.93 -7.50 -9.86
N PRO A 7 13.59 -7.40 -11.02
CA PRO A 7 12.95 -6.96 -12.26
C PRO A 7 11.85 -7.93 -12.71
N LEU A 8 12.00 -9.22 -12.45
CA LEU A 8 11.00 -10.23 -12.83
C LEU A 8 9.71 -10.10 -12.02
N ALA A 9 9.81 -9.91 -10.70
CA ALA A 9 8.64 -9.74 -9.85
C ALA A 9 7.88 -8.44 -10.14
N VAL A 10 8.61 -7.33 -10.36
CA VAL A 10 8.00 -6.05 -10.77
C VAL A 10 7.36 -6.18 -12.15
N LYS A 11 8.05 -6.79 -13.12
CA LYS A 11 7.49 -7.04 -14.46
C LYS A 11 6.22 -7.88 -14.40
N GLY A 12 6.20 -8.94 -13.59
CA GLY A 12 5.01 -9.77 -13.39
C GLY A 12 3.83 -8.99 -12.82
N ALA A 13 4.07 -8.17 -11.80
CA ALA A 13 3.05 -7.30 -11.20
C ALA A 13 2.49 -6.29 -12.22
N VAL A 14 3.38 -5.64 -12.97
CA VAL A 14 3.03 -4.67 -14.02
C VAL A 14 2.19 -5.34 -15.12
N LEU A 15 2.56 -6.54 -15.58
CA LEU A 15 1.79 -7.27 -16.59
C LEU A 15 0.39 -7.65 -16.09
N ARG A 16 0.27 -8.10 -14.84
CA ARG A 16 -1.03 -8.40 -14.22
C ARG A 16 -1.88 -7.14 -14.09
N PHE A 17 -1.29 -6.03 -13.67
CA PHE A 17 -1.95 -4.73 -13.65
C PHE A 17 -2.46 -4.31 -15.03
N TRP A 18 -1.64 -4.43 -16.08
CA TRP A 18 -2.02 -4.08 -17.45
C TRP A 18 -3.17 -4.91 -17.98
N ARG A 19 -3.24 -6.21 -17.64
CA ARG A 19 -4.36 -7.08 -18.01
C ARG A 19 -5.69 -6.64 -17.41
N GLU A 20 -5.64 -6.09 -16.19
CA GLU A 20 -6.81 -5.61 -15.45
C GLU A 20 -6.94 -4.08 -15.49
N LEU A 21 -6.27 -3.41 -16.43
CA LEU A 21 -6.15 -1.95 -16.48
C LEU A 21 -7.50 -1.22 -16.33
N PRO A 22 -8.60 -1.61 -17.03
CA PRO A 22 -9.88 -0.91 -16.88
C PRO A 22 -10.40 -0.96 -15.45
N ARG A 23 -10.32 -2.12 -14.79
CA ARG A 23 -10.79 -2.28 -13.41
C ARG A 23 -9.89 -1.56 -12.42
N CYS A 24 -8.57 -1.60 -12.64
CA CYS A 24 -7.59 -0.86 -11.86
C CYS A 24 -7.83 0.66 -11.94
N LEU A 25 -8.11 1.20 -13.14
CA LEU A 25 -8.42 2.62 -13.32
C LEU A 25 -9.70 3.02 -12.61
N VAL A 26 -10.77 2.21 -12.68
CA VAL A 26 -12.01 2.47 -11.94
C VAL A 26 -11.78 2.46 -10.44
N ALA A 27 -11.07 1.47 -9.91
CA ALA A 27 -10.72 1.40 -8.49
C ALA A 27 -9.86 2.60 -8.05
N GLY A 28 -8.93 3.02 -8.90
CA GLY A 28 -8.12 4.21 -8.71
C GLY A 28 -8.92 5.51 -8.72
N LEU A 29 -9.86 5.67 -9.66
CA LEU A 29 -10.74 6.84 -9.72
C LEU A 29 -11.62 6.95 -8.47
N ILE A 30 -12.12 5.82 -7.96
CA ILE A 30 -12.86 5.79 -6.69
C ILE A 30 -11.97 6.30 -5.55
N MET A 31 -10.73 5.81 -5.47
CA MET A 31 -9.77 6.27 -4.47
C MET A 31 -9.45 7.76 -4.59
N VAL A 32 -9.18 8.26 -5.80
CA VAL A 32 -8.95 9.70 -6.06
C VAL A 32 -10.18 10.52 -5.66
N GLY A 33 -11.38 10.05 -5.97
CA GLY A 33 -12.64 10.68 -5.56
C GLY A 33 -12.76 10.83 -4.04
N THR A 34 -12.29 9.83 -3.27
CA THR A 34 -12.27 9.94 -1.80
C THR A 34 -11.25 10.94 -1.26
N ALA A 35 -10.25 11.32 -2.06
CA ALA A 35 -9.25 12.32 -1.69
C ALA A 35 -9.70 13.76 -2.01
N VAL A 36 -10.82 13.96 -2.72
CA VAL A 36 -11.33 15.29 -3.08
C VAL A 36 -11.57 16.18 -1.84
N PRO A 37 -12.20 15.73 -0.74
CA PRO A 37 -12.37 16.55 0.46
C PRO A 37 -11.03 17.03 1.04
N LEU A 38 -9.99 16.18 1.00
CA LEU A 38 -8.65 16.54 1.46
C LEU A 38 -8.02 17.59 0.53
N ALA A 39 -8.12 17.40 -0.78
CA ALA A 39 -7.63 18.37 -1.76
C ALA A 39 -8.30 19.73 -1.60
N VAL A 40 -9.63 19.76 -1.42
CA VAL A 40 -10.39 20.98 -1.16
C VAL A 40 -9.95 21.63 0.15
N ALA A 41 -9.86 20.86 1.24
CA ALA A 41 -9.43 21.38 2.54
C ALA A 41 -8.02 22.01 2.49
N LEU A 42 -7.10 21.40 1.75
CA LEU A 42 -5.76 21.94 1.52
C LEU A 42 -5.79 23.21 0.66
N ALA A 43 -6.57 23.21 -0.42
CA ALA A 43 -6.70 24.36 -1.32
C ALA A 43 -7.34 25.59 -0.65
N THR A 44 -8.27 25.37 0.29
CA THR A 44 -8.92 26.45 1.06
C THR A 44 -8.16 26.82 2.33
N ALA A 45 -6.97 26.25 2.57
CA ALA A 45 -6.21 26.43 3.82
C ALA A 45 -7.06 26.21 5.08
N ALA A 46 -7.89 25.17 5.07
CA ALA A 46 -8.80 24.86 6.17
C ALA A 46 -8.03 24.60 7.47
N PRO A 47 -8.67 24.79 8.64
CA PRO A 47 -8.10 24.44 9.93
C PRO A 47 -7.53 23.02 9.94
N TYR A 48 -6.41 22.84 10.64
CA TYR A 48 -5.69 21.56 10.69
C TYR A 48 -6.59 20.37 11.09
N ALA A 49 -7.54 20.57 12.00
CA ALA A 49 -8.49 19.53 12.39
C ALA A 49 -9.35 19.02 11.21
N ILE A 50 -9.74 19.92 10.30
CA ILE A 50 -10.50 19.58 9.09
C ILE A 50 -9.61 18.80 8.11
N VAL A 51 -8.37 19.25 7.91
CA VAL A 51 -7.39 18.55 7.07
C VAL A 51 -7.12 17.14 7.60
N ALA A 52 -6.92 17.00 8.91
CA ALA A 52 -6.71 15.72 9.56
C ALA A 52 -7.92 14.79 9.37
N GLY A 53 -9.15 15.28 9.59
CA GLY A 53 -10.37 14.50 9.35
C GLY A 53 -10.53 14.09 7.88
N ALA A 54 -10.15 14.97 6.94
CA ALA A 54 -10.22 14.70 5.51
C ALA A 54 -9.23 13.64 5.01
N THR A 55 -8.23 13.24 5.83
CA THR A 55 -7.35 12.11 5.50
C THR A 55 -7.99 10.73 5.71
N VAL A 56 -9.09 10.65 6.47
CA VAL A 56 -9.75 9.38 6.81
C VAL A 56 -10.38 8.69 5.59
N PRO A 57 -11.18 9.38 4.73
CA PRO A 57 -11.76 8.75 3.54
C PRO A 57 -10.74 8.10 2.59
N PRO A 58 -9.64 8.79 2.17
CA PRO A 58 -8.65 8.16 1.31
C PRO A 58 -7.88 7.04 2.02
N ALA A 59 -7.63 7.14 3.32
CA ALA A 59 -7.01 6.05 4.08
C ALA A 59 -7.90 4.79 4.12
N LEU A 60 -9.21 4.95 4.28
CA LEU A 60 -10.17 3.84 4.20
C LEU A 60 -10.18 3.22 2.79
N ALA A 61 -10.25 4.05 1.76
CA ALA A 61 -10.23 3.59 0.37
C ALA A 61 -8.95 2.80 0.05
N LEU A 62 -7.79 3.24 0.56
CA LEU A 62 -6.52 2.53 0.41
C LEU A 62 -6.56 1.10 0.97
N THR A 63 -7.25 0.86 2.09
CA THR A 63 -7.35 -0.50 2.66
C THR A 63 -8.18 -1.44 1.79
N GLY A 64 -9.27 -0.95 1.18
CA GLY A 64 -10.06 -1.71 0.21
C GLY A 64 -9.29 -1.93 -1.09
N LEU A 65 -8.60 -0.89 -1.57
CA LEU A 65 -7.77 -0.94 -2.77
C LEU A 65 -6.61 -1.94 -2.63
N ALA A 66 -6.03 -2.07 -1.43
CA ALA A 66 -5.01 -3.05 -1.15
C ALA A 66 -5.50 -4.50 -1.33
N ARG A 67 -6.76 -4.78 -0.96
CA ARG A 67 -7.38 -6.10 -1.20
C ARG A 67 -7.64 -6.37 -2.66
N PHE A 68 -8.13 -5.36 -3.38
CA PHE A 68 -8.29 -5.43 -4.82
C PHE A 68 -6.93 -5.69 -5.52
N ALA A 69 -5.90 -4.91 -5.16
CA ALA A 69 -4.56 -5.05 -5.71
C ALA A 69 -3.89 -6.39 -5.36
N ALA A 70 -4.17 -6.96 -4.18
CA ALA A 70 -3.71 -8.29 -3.84
C ALA A 70 -4.37 -9.37 -4.73
N ALA A 71 -5.65 -9.22 -5.09
CA ALA A 71 -6.32 -10.12 -6.04
C ALA A 71 -5.74 -9.97 -7.46
N VAL A 72 -5.45 -8.74 -7.91
CA VAL A 72 -4.72 -8.48 -9.16
C VAL A 72 -3.35 -9.17 -9.13
N ALA A 73 -2.62 -9.00 -8.03
CA ALA A 73 -1.29 -9.59 -7.85
C ALA A 73 -1.32 -11.12 -7.91
N ARG A 74 -2.37 -11.78 -7.44
CA ARG A 74 -2.52 -13.25 -7.55
C ARG A 74 -3.04 -13.71 -8.92
N GLY A 75 -3.68 -12.81 -9.68
CA GLY A 75 -4.29 -13.14 -10.96
C GLY A 75 -5.69 -13.74 -10.83
N ASP A 76 -6.38 -13.50 -9.71
CA ASP A 76 -7.65 -14.14 -9.36
C ASP A 76 -8.88 -13.55 -10.08
N GLY A 77 -8.70 -12.57 -10.99
CA GLY A 77 -9.81 -11.83 -11.61
C GLY A 77 -10.52 -10.93 -10.59
N PRO A 78 -10.00 -9.73 -10.32
CA PRO A 78 -10.42 -8.91 -9.17
C PRO A 78 -11.85 -8.35 -9.34
N ASP A 79 -12.68 -8.55 -8.32
CA ASP A 79 -14.02 -7.94 -8.22
C ASP A 79 -13.95 -6.57 -7.52
N LEU A 80 -14.64 -5.58 -8.08
CA LEU A 80 -14.79 -4.24 -7.49
C LEU A 80 -15.50 -4.28 -6.13
N ALA A 81 -16.29 -5.32 -5.84
CA ALA A 81 -16.88 -5.51 -4.50
C ALA A 81 -15.81 -5.63 -3.40
N LEU A 82 -14.57 -6.00 -3.73
CA LEU A 82 -13.45 -6.04 -2.77
C LEU A 82 -13.10 -4.67 -2.21
N LEU A 83 -13.39 -3.58 -2.93
CA LEU A 83 -13.14 -2.21 -2.47
C LEU A 83 -13.96 -1.86 -1.22
N ARG A 84 -15.11 -2.53 -1.02
CA ARG A 84 -15.95 -2.34 0.18
C ARG A 84 -15.37 -3.02 1.42
N ARG A 85 -14.40 -3.92 1.25
CA ARG A 85 -13.79 -4.67 2.35
C ARG A 85 -12.67 -3.87 3.02
N ILE A 86 -13.06 -2.80 3.68
CA ILE A 86 -12.16 -1.86 4.36
C ILE A 86 -11.65 -2.38 5.70
N ASP A 87 -10.54 -1.80 6.16
CA ASP A 87 -9.98 -2.00 7.50
C ASP A 87 -9.91 -0.64 8.23
N PRO A 88 -10.92 -0.33 9.06
CA PRO A 88 -11.01 0.99 9.70
C PRO A 88 -9.87 1.22 10.69
N VAL A 89 -9.36 0.18 11.35
CA VAL A 89 -8.29 0.33 12.33
C VAL A 89 -6.99 0.70 11.64
N LEU A 90 -6.64 -0.02 10.55
CA LEU A 90 -5.45 0.31 9.79
C LEU A 90 -5.57 1.68 9.10
N ALA A 91 -6.75 2.01 8.58
CA ALA A 91 -7.01 3.31 7.97
C ALA A 91 -6.84 4.47 8.96
N LEU A 92 -7.36 4.33 10.20
CA LEU A 92 -7.19 5.35 11.24
C LEU A 92 -5.73 5.52 11.65
N LEU A 93 -4.95 4.45 11.71
CA LEU A 93 -3.51 4.53 11.98
C LEU A 93 -2.76 5.26 10.85
N ILE A 94 -3.12 4.97 9.58
CA ILE A 94 -2.54 5.65 8.42
C ILE A 94 -2.93 7.13 8.42
N ALA A 95 -4.20 7.45 8.65
CA ALA A 95 -4.72 8.82 8.71
C ALA A 95 -4.09 9.63 9.84
N GLY A 96 -4.03 9.08 11.06
CA GLY A 96 -3.41 9.72 12.21
C GLY A 96 -1.89 9.88 12.05
N GLY A 97 -1.21 8.92 11.43
CA GLY A 97 0.20 9.05 11.09
C GLY A 97 0.45 10.13 10.03
N ALA A 98 -0.41 10.20 9.01
CA ALA A 98 -0.31 11.20 7.94
C ALA A 98 -0.60 12.62 8.44
N SER A 99 -1.55 12.77 9.37
CA SER A 99 -1.91 14.09 9.90
C SER A 99 -0.73 14.72 10.65
N VAL A 100 0.10 13.94 11.33
CA VAL A 100 1.19 14.48 12.16
C VAL A 100 2.49 14.79 11.41
N ILE A 101 2.58 14.53 10.09
CA ILE A 101 3.84 14.67 9.31
C ILE A 101 4.43 16.09 9.37
N GLY A 102 3.61 17.13 9.60
CA GLY A 102 4.04 18.53 9.73
C GLY A 102 4.51 18.97 11.13
N PHE A 103 4.43 18.12 12.17
CA PHE A 103 4.70 18.51 13.56
C PHE A 103 6.16 18.29 13.95
N GLY A 104 7.06 18.99 13.25
CA GLY A 104 8.49 18.97 13.53
C GLY A 104 9.13 17.60 13.38
N VAL A 105 10.19 17.34 14.17
CA VAL A 105 11.02 16.13 14.05
C VAL A 105 10.20 14.86 14.33
N ALA A 106 9.37 14.86 15.36
CA ALA A 106 8.52 13.71 15.70
C ALA A 106 7.55 13.37 14.55
N GLY A 107 6.94 14.39 13.94
CA GLY A 107 6.10 14.24 12.76
C GLY A 107 6.84 13.64 11.57
N ALA A 108 8.05 14.12 11.30
CA ALA A 108 8.89 13.60 10.21
C ALA A 108 9.27 12.12 10.42
N VAL A 109 9.62 11.73 11.66
CA VAL A 109 9.92 10.31 11.99
C VAL A 109 8.69 9.43 11.79
N ILE A 110 7.51 9.87 12.25
CA ILE A 110 6.27 9.14 12.06
C ILE A 110 5.94 9.02 10.56
N GLY A 111 6.09 10.10 9.80
CA GLY A 111 5.88 10.12 8.35
C GLY A 111 6.81 9.16 7.60
N ALA A 112 8.10 9.15 7.95
CA ALA A 112 9.07 8.23 7.37
C ALA A 112 8.72 6.77 7.72
N GLY A 113 8.37 6.49 8.98
CA GLY A 113 7.91 5.18 9.41
C GLY A 113 6.65 4.72 8.66
N LEU A 114 5.69 5.62 8.47
CA LEU A 114 4.46 5.37 7.72
C LEU A 114 4.77 5.04 6.24
N LEU A 115 5.67 5.80 5.61
CA LEU A 115 6.06 5.61 4.21
C LEU A 115 6.69 4.22 3.98
N LEU A 116 7.45 3.73 4.96
CA LEU A 116 8.09 2.41 4.90
C LEU A 116 7.12 1.26 5.25
N LEU A 117 6.27 1.45 6.27
CA LEU A 117 5.43 0.38 6.80
C LEU A 117 4.07 0.26 6.09
N ALA A 118 3.46 1.36 5.67
CA ALA A 118 2.10 1.34 5.14
C ALA A 118 1.92 0.46 3.90
N PRO A 119 2.82 0.48 2.88
CA PRO A 119 2.68 -0.39 1.71
C PRO A 119 2.66 -1.87 2.11
N TYR A 120 3.52 -2.26 3.06
CA TYR A 120 3.59 -3.62 3.58
C TYR A 120 2.42 -3.98 4.48
N ALA A 121 1.95 -3.06 5.33
CA ALA A 121 0.80 -3.31 6.20
C ALA A 121 -0.46 -3.55 5.37
N LEU A 122 -0.67 -2.73 4.35
CA LEU A 122 -1.76 -2.88 3.38
C LEU A 122 -1.65 -4.21 2.62
N ALA A 123 -0.49 -4.51 2.06
CA ALA A 123 -0.26 -5.75 1.32
C ALA A 123 -0.38 -7.01 2.19
N TYR A 124 0.27 -7.03 3.35
CA TYR A 124 0.23 -8.16 4.28
C TYR A 124 -1.18 -8.41 4.83
N GLY A 125 -1.88 -7.33 5.23
CA GLY A 125 -3.27 -7.41 5.66
C GLY A 125 -4.19 -7.97 4.56
N ALA A 126 -3.98 -7.54 3.31
CA ALA A 126 -4.75 -8.02 2.17
C ALA A 126 -4.46 -9.50 1.82
N ILE A 127 -3.20 -9.94 1.89
CA ILE A 127 -2.80 -11.30 1.52
C ILE A 127 -3.17 -12.31 2.61
N ARG A 128 -2.83 -12.03 3.87
CA ARG A 128 -3.07 -12.94 5.00
C ARG A 128 -4.42 -12.74 5.69
N GLY A 129 -5.26 -11.82 5.19
CA GLY A 129 -6.57 -11.51 5.78
C GLY A 129 -6.49 -10.91 7.19
N ARG A 130 -5.34 -10.32 7.56
CA ARG A 130 -5.12 -9.69 8.88
C ARG A 130 -5.58 -8.24 8.86
N ARG A 131 -5.95 -7.71 10.03
CA ARG A 131 -6.46 -6.34 10.18
C ARG A 131 -5.74 -5.55 11.27
N GLY A 132 -5.77 -4.23 11.16
CA GLY A 132 -5.27 -3.28 12.15
C GLY A 132 -3.82 -3.54 12.58
N LEU A 133 -3.60 -3.62 13.90
CA LEU A 133 -2.28 -3.81 14.49
C LEU A 133 -1.60 -5.13 14.08
N ALA A 134 -2.37 -6.18 13.80
CA ALA A 134 -1.79 -7.43 13.32
C ALA A 134 -1.15 -7.27 11.94
N ALA A 135 -1.78 -6.46 11.08
CA ALA A 135 -1.23 -6.15 9.76
C ALA A 135 0.03 -5.28 9.87
N LEU A 136 0.02 -4.29 10.77
CA LEU A 136 1.16 -3.42 11.05
C LEU A 136 2.35 -4.19 11.63
N ARG A 137 2.10 -5.11 12.57
CA ARG A 137 3.13 -5.99 13.13
C ARG A 137 3.75 -6.88 12.06
N GLY A 138 2.93 -7.47 11.18
CA GLY A 138 3.43 -8.25 10.05
C GLY A 138 4.30 -7.41 9.11
N ALA A 139 3.89 -6.18 8.83
CA ALA A 139 4.66 -5.23 8.03
C ALA A 139 6.02 -4.90 8.67
N ALA A 140 6.06 -4.62 9.97
CA ALA A 140 7.29 -4.32 10.67
C ALA A 140 8.31 -5.48 10.59
N ILE A 141 7.82 -6.72 10.72
CA ILE A 141 8.66 -7.92 10.57
C ILE A 141 9.19 -8.02 9.12
N LEU A 142 8.34 -7.81 8.13
CA LEU A 142 8.75 -7.89 6.72
C LEU A 142 9.75 -6.80 6.33
N VAL A 143 9.55 -5.57 6.80
CA VAL A 143 10.49 -4.46 6.60
C VAL A 143 11.83 -4.74 7.27
N ALA A 144 11.82 -5.28 8.50
CA ALA A 144 13.05 -5.69 9.17
C ALA A 144 13.77 -6.84 8.45
N TYR A 145 13.01 -7.77 7.86
CA TYR A 145 13.55 -8.91 7.10
C TYR A 145 14.18 -8.48 5.77
N ARG A 146 13.59 -7.50 5.06
CA ARG A 146 14.08 -6.99 3.77
C ARG A 146 13.92 -5.45 3.66
N PRO A 147 14.80 -4.66 4.30
CA PRO A 147 14.68 -3.20 4.32
C PRO A 147 14.88 -2.55 2.95
N SER A 148 15.68 -3.17 2.07
CA SER A 148 15.92 -2.67 0.71
C SER A 148 14.64 -2.56 -0.12
N TRP A 149 13.67 -3.46 0.08
CA TRP A 149 12.40 -3.40 -0.62
C TRP A 149 11.47 -2.32 -0.08
N ALA A 150 11.48 -2.07 1.23
CA ALA A 150 10.75 -0.96 1.83
C ALA A 150 11.23 0.38 1.27
N LEU A 151 12.55 0.56 1.15
CA LEU A 151 13.13 1.74 0.51
C LEU A 151 12.78 1.83 -0.97
N THR A 152 12.76 0.69 -1.68
CA THR A 152 12.38 0.65 -3.10
C THR A 152 10.93 1.06 -3.30
N LEU A 153 10.00 0.54 -2.49
CA LEU A 153 8.58 0.93 -2.55
C LEU A 153 8.37 2.39 -2.17
N ALA A 154 9.10 2.89 -1.16
CA ALA A 154 9.08 4.30 -0.80
C ALA A 154 9.58 5.18 -1.97
N ALA A 155 10.70 4.81 -2.59
CA ALA A 155 11.25 5.52 -3.75
C ALA A 155 10.29 5.50 -4.95
N LEU A 156 9.68 4.34 -5.26
CA LEU A 156 8.64 4.23 -6.30
C LEU A 156 7.40 5.07 -5.98
N GLY A 157 7.00 5.15 -4.71
CA GLY A 157 5.94 6.03 -4.24
C GLY A 157 6.27 7.50 -4.49
N CYS A 158 7.47 7.94 -4.13
CA CYS A 158 7.94 9.31 -4.38
C CYS A 158 8.00 9.63 -5.87
N LEU A 159 8.64 8.77 -6.68
CA LEU A 159 8.72 8.93 -8.13
C LEU A 159 7.33 8.95 -8.78
N GLY A 160 6.44 8.09 -8.30
CA GLY A 160 5.05 8.07 -8.71
C GLY A 160 4.34 9.39 -8.40
N GLY A 161 4.52 9.94 -7.19
CA GLY A 161 4.01 11.26 -6.81
C GLY A 161 4.49 12.36 -7.74
N PHE A 162 5.79 12.38 -8.07
CA PHE A 162 6.35 13.29 -9.07
C PHE A 162 5.71 13.10 -10.45
N ALA A 163 5.52 11.86 -10.91
CA ALA A 163 4.88 11.58 -12.19
C ALA A 163 3.41 12.04 -12.23
N VAL A 164 2.68 11.90 -11.12
CA VAL A 164 1.31 12.41 -10.98
C VAL A 164 1.30 13.94 -11.07
N ALA A 165 2.21 14.62 -10.37
CA ALA A 165 2.33 16.08 -10.45
C ALA A 165 2.70 16.55 -11.87
N ALA A 166 3.69 15.92 -12.49
CA ALA A 166 4.15 16.24 -13.84
C ALA A 166 3.08 15.99 -14.93
N SER A 167 2.20 15.00 -14.71
CA SER A 167 1.07 14.69 -15.61
C SER A 167 -0.21 15.47 -15.29
N ALA A 168 -0.14 16.52 -14.47
CA ALA A 168 -1.31 17.29 -14.02
C ALA A 168 -2.42 16.41 -13.42
N GLY A 169 -2.05 15.32 -12.75
CA GLY A 169 -2.98 14.40 -12.09
C GLY A 169 -3.51 13.25 -12.96
N VAL A 170 -3.20 13.20 -14.27
CA VAL A 170 -3.73 12.16 -15.17
C VAL A 170 -3.33 10.75 -14.72
N LEU A 171 -2.13 10.58 -14.15
CA LEU A 171 -1.67 9.29 -13.64
C LEU A 171 -2.19 8.93 -12.24
N ALA A 172 -2.88 9.84 -11.56
CA ALA A 172 -3.35 9.63 -10.19
C ALA A 172 -4.23 8.37 -10.01
N PRO A 173 -5.11 7.98 -10.96
CA PRO A 173 -5.89 6.77 -10.83
C PRO A 173 -5.07 5.49 -11.03
N ALA A 174 -4.03 5.51 -11.86
CA ALA A 174 -3.26 4.32 -12.19
C ALA A 174 -2.21 3.98 -11.13
N LEU A 175 -1.63 5.01 -10.51
CA LEU A 175 -0.46 4.85 -9.66
C LEU A 175 -0.74 4.07 -8.34
N PRO A 176 -1.76 4.41 -7.52
CA PRO A 176 -2.05 3.68 -6.29
C PRO A 176 -2.30 2.17 -6.50
N PRO A 177 -3.18 1.73 -7.44
CA PRO A 177 -3.37 0.30 -7.67
C PRO A 177 -2.11 -0.38 -8.19
N LEU A 178 -1.31 0.28 -9.02
CA LEU A 178 -0.04 -0.26 -9.51
C LEU A 178 0.95 -0.51 -8.37
N LEU A 179 1.20 0.50 -7.53
CA LEU A 179 2.14 0.41 -6.40
C LEU A 179 1.69 -0.66 -5.39
N LEU A 180 0.39 -0.73 -5.09
CA LEU A 180 -0.15 -1.76 -4.20
C LEU A 180 -0.07 -3.17 -4.81
N THR A 181 -0.20 -3.30 -6.13
CA THR A 181 -0.03 -4.60 -6.82
C THR A 181 1.42 -5.07 -6.75
N ILE A 182 2.38 -4.15 -6.92
CA ILE A 182 3.81 -4.43 -6.73
C ILE A 182 4.07 -4.83 -5.28
N ALA A 183 3.60 -4.04 -4.31
CA ALA A 183 3.77 -4.34 -2.88
C ALA A 183 3.16 -5.69 -2.49
N ALA A 184 1.99 -6.04 -3.02
CA ALA A 184 1.35 -7.33 -2.79
C ALA A 184 2.14 -8.49 -3.40
N THR A 185 2.62 -8.34 -4.63
CA THR A 185 3.46 -9.38 -5.29
C THR A 185 4.74 -9.63 -4.49
N GLN A 186 5.40 -8.57 -4.02
CA GLN A 186 6.60 -8.69 -3.18
C GLN A 186 6.30 -9.33 -1.83
N THR A 187 5.24 -8.89 -1.18
CA THR A 187 4.84 -9.42 0.12
C THR A 187 4.50 -10.90 0.02
N GLY A 188 3.82 -11.34 -1.04
CA GLY A 188 3.56 -12.76 -1.31
C GLY A 188 4.85 -13.56 -1.43
N GLY A 189 5.78 -13.13 -2.28
CA GLY A 189 7.06 -13.82 -2.47
C GLY A 189 7.92 -13.91 -1.19
N LEU A 190 7.91 -12.86 -0.35
CA LEU A 190 8.60 -12.90 0.94
C LEU A 190 7.96 -13.87 1.93
N LEU A 191 6.62 -13.94 1.94
CA LEU A 191 5.91 -14.88 2.78
C LEU A 191 6.16 -16.33 2.36
N ASP A 192 6.18 -16.60 1.05
CA ASP A 192 6.52 -17.92 0.51
C ASP A 192 7.97 -18.32 0.87
N GLU A 193 8.92 -17.37 0.81
CA GLU A 193 10.31 -17.58 1.22
C GLU A 193 10.40 -17.93 2.73
N ILE A 194 9.68 -17.20 3.59
CA ILE A 194 9.65 -17.46 5.03
C ILE A 194 9.02 -18.82 5.34
N ASP A 195 7.88 -19.14 4.72
CA ASP A 195 7.17 -20.41 4.92
C ASP A 195 8.06 -21.59 4.46
N ALA A 196 8.79 -21.45 3.36
CA ALA A 196 9.73 -22.46 2.87
C ALA A 196 10.95 -22.66 3.79
N LEU A 197 11.42 -21.61 4.48
CA LEU A 197 12.50 -21.72 5.47
C LEU A 197 12.01 -22.39 6.76
N GLN A 198 10.80 -22.04 7.22
CA GLN A 198 10.18 -22.68 8.39
C GLN A 198 9.90 -24.17 8.15
N GLY A 199 9.47 -24.55 6.95
CA GLY A 199 9.26 -25.94 6.57
C GLY A 199 10.54 -26.79 6.53
N ARG A 200 11.72 -26.19 6.32
CA ARG A 200 13.02 -26.89 6.35
C ARG A 200 13.64 -26.99 7.74
N GLY A 201 13.28 -26.09 8.66
CA GLY A 201 13.89 -25.98 9.98
C GLY A 201 13.32 -26.91 11.05
N TRP A 202 12.29 -27.71 10.74
CA TRP A 202 11.66 -28.62 11.70
C TRP A 202 12.03 -30.08 11.42
N PRO A 203 13.08 -30.65 12.03
CA PRO A 203 13.10 -32.08 12.23
C PRO A 203 11.92 -32.40 13.13
N ALA A 204 10.95 -33.16 12.60
CA ALA A 204 9.90 -33.75 13.40
C ALA A 204 10.57 -34.45 14.59
N ARG A 205 10.42 -33.89 15.79
CA ARG A 205 10.70 -34.61 17.02
C ARG A 205 9.68 -35.75 17.05
N ARG A 206 10.12 -36.90 16.56
CA ARG A 206 9.51 -38.20 16.87
C ARG A 206 9.85 -38.56 18.31
#